data_AF-A0A6G1GD53-F1
#
_entry.id   AF-A0A6G1GD53-F1
#
_cell.length_a   1.000
_cell.length_b   1.000
_cell.length_c   1.000
_cell.angle_alpha   90.00
_cell.angle_beta   90.00
_cell.angle_gamma   90.00
#
_symmetry.space_group_name_H-M   'P 1'
#
loop_
_entity.id
_entity.type
_entity.pdbx_description
1 polymer ?
#
loop_
_entity_poly.entity_id
_entity_poly.type
_entity_poly.pdbx_seq_one_letter_code
_entity_poly.pdbx_strand_id
1 'polypeptide(L)'
;MEIRSRYGSLPDAQDAGKTFLEEGSDQFTPNNGAALRVYTSPFTPALGAWGFQYHPERGHDFDIETVDIALTHGLPKGIMDHAYGQGRIGCLELFVAVARARPRIHCFGRIHEGWGAKLMI
;
A
#
# COMPACT_ATOMS: atom_id res chain seq x y z
N MET A 1 6.88 11.50 11.06
CA MET A 1 6.01 10.95 12.13
C MET A 1 6.25 9.45 12.15
N GLU A 2 7.22 8.98 12.94
CA GLU A 2 7.53 7.56 13.08
C GLU A 2 6.49 6.88 13.97
N ILE A 3 5.65 6.03 13.39
CA ILE A 3 4.74 5.18 14.17
C ILE A 3 5.55 4.26 15.10
N ARG A 4 6.73 3.79 14.67
CA ARG A 4 7.61 2.96 15.51
C ARG A 4 8.00 3.60 16.83
N SER A 5 8.12 4.92 16.93
CA SER A 5 8.48 5.54 18.22
C SER A 5 7.32 5.52 19.23
N ARG A 6 6.08 5.33 18.78
CA ARG A 6 4.88 5.24 19.66
C ARG A 6 4.32 3.82 19.79
N TYR A 7 4.61 2.94 18.85
CA TYR A 7 4.08 1.57 18.78
C TYR A 7 5.15 0.52 18.45
N GLY A 8 6.43 0.88 18.62
CA GLY A 8 7.58 0.01 18.44
C GLY A 8 7.39 -1.23 19.29
N SER A 9 7.13 -2.35 18.60
CA SER A 9 6.63 -3.59 19.17
C SER A 9 5.56 -3.33 20.24
N LEU A 10 4.33 -2.95 19.85
CA LEU A 10 3.19 -3.22 20.73
C LEU A 10 3.28 -4.71 21.07
N PRO A 11 3.63 -5.10 22.31
CA PRO A 11 3.79 -6.51 22.66
C PRO A 11 2.49 -7.25 22.33
N ASP A 12 1.36 -6.62 22.63
CA ASP A 12 0.01 -7.06 22.30
C ASP A 12 -0.23 -7.35 20.80
N ALA A 13 0.42 -6.62 19.89
CA ALA A 13 0.29 -6.86 18.46
C ALA A 13 1.14 -8.06 18.03
N GLN A 14 2.37 -8.16 18.51
CA GLN A 14 3.26 -9.28 18.20
C GLN A 14 2.77 -10.58 18.84
N ASP A 15 2.26 -10.51 20.07
CA ASP A 15 1.63 -11.63 20.79
C ASP A 15 0.35 -12.11 20.09
N ALA A 16 -0.33 -11.21 19.36
CA ALA A 16 -1.45 -11.55 18.48
C ALA A 16 -1.02 -12.01 17.07
N GLY A 17 0.28 -12.23 16.83
CA GLY A 17 0.83 -12.64 15.54
C GLY A 17 0.75 -11.56 14.46
N LYS A 18 0.67 -10.29 14.85
CA LYS A 18 0.62 -9.14 13.92
C LYS A 18 1.97 -8.44 13.86
N THR A 19 2.41 -8.15 12.65
CA THR A 19 3.64 -7.38 12.40
C THR A 19 3.25 -6.01 11.86
N PHE A 20 3.79 -4.96 12.48
CA PHE A 20 3.68 -3.60 11.96
C PHE A 20 4.84 -3.35 10.98
N LEU A 21 4.50 -2.86 9.78
CA LEU A 21 5.46 -2.58 8.71
C LEU A 21 5.54 -1.08 8.47
N GLU A 22 6.76 -0.59 8.23
CA GLU A 22 6.98 0.77 7.78
C GLU A 22 6.88 0.84 6.25
N GLU A 23 6.91 2.04 5.69
CA GLU A 23 7.04 2.12 4.23
C GLU A 23 8.41 1.56 3.82
N GLY A 24 8.42 0.68 2.81
CA GLY A 24 9.64 0.05 2.33
C GLY A 24 9.41 -1.36 1.80
N SER A 25 10.51 -2.06 1.52
CA SER A 25 10.49 -3.45 1.09
C SER A 25 11.03 -4.36 2.19
N ASP A 26 10.26 -5.39 2.53
CA ASP A 26 10.62 -6.42 3.51
C ASP A 26 10.58 -7.81 2.85
N GLN A 27 11.36 -8.74 3.39
CA GLN A 27 11.34 -10.15 2.95
C GLN A 27 10.66 -11.02 4.01
N PHE A 28 9.72 -11.84 3.56
CA PHE A 28 8.96 -12.76 4.40
C PHE A 28 9.17 -14.20 3.93
N THR A 29 9.35 -15.09 4.90
CA THR A 29 9.44 -16.54 4.66
C THR A 29 8.26 -17.23 5.33
N PRO A 30 7.14 -17.44 4.62
CA PRO A 30 6.04 -18.28 5.10
C PRO A 30 6.48 -19.71 5.45
N ASN A 31 5.65 -20.42 6.22
CA ASN A 31 5.90 -21.78 6.71
C ASN A 31 6.13 -22.82 5.61
N ASN A 32 5.77 -22.53 4.36
CA ASN A 32 6.03 -23.39 3.20
C ASN A 32 7.44 -23.19 2.61
N GLY A 33 8.28 -22.34 3.20
CA GLY A 33 9.67 -22.11 2.80
C GLY A 33 9.85 -21.19 1.59
N ALA A 34 8.78 -20.63 1.02
CA ALA A 34 8.91 -19.63 -0.04
C ALA A 34 9.52 -18.34 0.51
N ALA A 35 10.27 -17.60 -0.31
CA ALA A 35 10.71 -16.25 -0.01
C ALA A 35 9.85 -15.26 -0.78
N LEU A 36 9.20 -14.32 -0.09
CA LEU A 36 8.36 -13.28 -0.67
C LEU A 36 8.97 -11.91 -0.37
N ARG A 37 9.20 -11.11 -1.41
CA ARG A 37 9.50 -9.67 -1.26
C ARG A 37 8.19 -8.91 -1.26
N VAL A 38 7.94 -8.12 -0.23
CA VAL A 38 6.73 -7.33 -0.08
C VAL A 38 7.09 -5.86 0.08
N TYR A 39 6.54 -5.01 -0.78
CA TYR A 39 6.57 -3.56 -0.58
C TYR A 39 5.33 -3.11 0.19
N THR A 40 5.50 -2.22 1.16
CA THR A 40 4.41 -1.61 1.93
C THR A 40 4.42 -0.10 1.85
N SER A 41 3.25 0.54 1.73
CA SER A 41 3.13 1.99 1.89
C SER A 41 1.77 2.40 2.46
N PRO A 42 1.71 3.22 3.53
CA PRO A 42 0.48 3.75 4.08
C PRO A 42 0.01 5.03 3.36
N PHE A 43 0.83 5.59 2.47
CA PHE A 43 0.66 6.95 2.00
C PHE A 43 -0.42 7.10 0.94
N THR A 44 -1.18 8.19 1.06
CA THR A 44 -2.30 8.47 0.16
C THR A 44 -2.47 9.95 -0.16
N PRO A 45 -2.95 10.33 -1.36
CA PRO A 45 -3.28 11.72 -1.64
C PRO A 45 -4.36 12.23 -0.67
N ALA A 46 -4.19 13.44 -0.16
CA ALA A 46 -5.06 14.04 0.83
C ALA A 46 -6.50 14.19 0.32
N LEU A 47 -7.45 13.73 1.15
CA LEU A 47 -8.88 13.99 1.05
C LEU A 47 -9.41 14.58 2.38
N GLY A 48 -8.54 15.25 3.15
CA GLY A 48 -8.84 15.72 4.51
C GLY A 48 -7.58 15.86 5.38
N ALA A 49 -7.71 15.50 6.66
CA ALA A 49 -6.64 15.63 7.67
C ALA A 49 -6.33 14.30 8.40
N TRP A 50 -6.35 13.18 7.67
CA TRP A 50 -6.05 11.85 8.22
C TRP A 50 -4.55 11.55 8.22
N GLY A 51 -4.13 10.55 9.01
CA GLY A 51 -2.75 10.08 9.01
C GLY A 51 -2.30 9.59 7.63
N PHE A 52 -1.00 9.73 7.34
CA PHE A 52 -0.36 9.27 6.09
C PHE A 52 -0.92 9.92 4.82
N GLN A 53 -1.49 11.11 4.95
CA GLN A 53 -1.91 11.89 3.80
C GLN A 53 -0.81 12.85 3.34
N TYR A 54 -0.57 12.91 2.04
CA TYR A 54 0.31 13.89 1.40
C TYR A 54 -0.49 14.82 0.48
N HIS A 55 0.04 16.03 0.25
CA HIS A 55 -0.59 16.98 -0.66
C HIS A 55 -0.43 16.49 -2.11
N PRO A 56 -1.49 16.43 -2.93
CA PRO A 56 -1.40 15.94 -4.31
C PRO A 56 -0.33 16.66 -5.15
N GLU A 57 -0.13 17.97 -4.96
CA GLU A 57 0.91 18.73 -5.68
C GLU A 57 2.35 18.40 -5.25
N ARG A 58 2.55 17.89 -4.02
CA ARG A 58 3.86 17.41 -3.58
C ARG A 58 4.13 16.00 -4.10
N GLY A 59 3.08 15.24 -4.37
CA GLY A 59 3.16 13.83 -4.70
C GLY A 59 3.74 13.00 -3.55
N HIS A 60 4.03 11.74 -3.86
CA HIS A 60 4.74 10.82 -3.00
C HIS A 60 5.54 9.88 -3.89
N ASP A 61 6.80 9.66 -3.53
CA ASP A 61 7.68 8.77 -4.28
C ASP A 61 7.51 7.34 -3.76
N PHE A 62 6.82 6.52 -4.55
CA PHE A 62 6.67 5.11 -4.26
C PHE A 62 7.87 4.35 -4.82
N ASP A 63 8.89 4.15 -3.99
CA ASP A 63 10.11 3.40 -4.35
C ASP A 63 9.87 1.89 -4.36
N ILE A 64 8.97 1.46 -5.26
CA ILE A 64 8.65 0.05 -5.48
C ILE A 64 9.71 -0.52 -6.43
N GLU A 65 10.59 -1.34 -5.88
CA GLU A 65 11.52 -2.20 -6.62
C GLU A 65 10.81 -3.45 -7.17
N THR A 66 11.57 -4.42 -7.67
CA THR A 66 11.06 -5.76 -8.01
C THR A 66 10.63 -6.50 -6.74
N VAL A 67 9.32 -6.61 -6.53
CA VAL A 67 8.70 -7.30 -5.39
C VAL A 67 7.64 -8.30 -5.86
N ASP A 68 7.36 -9.31 -5.06
CA ASP A 68 6.29 -10.27 -5.34
C ASP A 68 4.91 -9.67 -5.07
N ILE A 69 4.81 -8.90 -3.99
CA ILE A 69 3.58 -8.28 -3.52
C ILE A 69 3.83 -6.79 -3.27
N ALA A 70 3.00 -5.93 -3.85
CA ALA A 70 2.88 -4.54 -3.41
C ALA A 70 1.63 -4.41 -2.54
N LEU A 71 1.75 -3.83 -1.36
CA LEU A 71 0.65 -3.56 -0.43
C LEU A 71 0.59 -2.06 -0.16
N THR A 72 -0.45 -1.39 -0.65
CA THR A 72 -0.57 0.07 -0.50
C THR A 72 -1.92 0.45 0.09
N HIS A 73 -1.93 1.46 0.95
CA HIS A 73 -3.21 2.05 1.36
C HIS A 73 -3.84 2.89 0.24
N GLY A 74 -3.00 3.47 -0.64
CA GLY A 74 -3.45 4.21 -1.83
C GLY A 74 -3.91 3.29 -2.97
N LEU A 75 -4.84 3.79 -3.79
CA LEU A 75 -5.32 3.09 -4.99
C LEU A 75 -4.57 3.59 -6.24
N PRO A 76 -4.16 2.71 -7.17
CA PRO A 76 -3.55 3.13 -8.43
C PRO A 76 -4.62 3.70 -9.38
N LYS A 77 -4.28 4.76 -10.10
CA LYS A 77 -5.19 5.40 -11.06
C LYS A 77 -5.71 4.41 -12.11
N GLY A 78 -7.02 4.42 -12.32
CA GLY A 78 -7.69 3.63 -13.35
C GLY A 78 -8.10 2.21 -12.93
N ILE A 79 -7.64 1.71 -11.78
CA ILE A 79 -7.91 0.34 -11.32
C ILE A 79 -8.69 0.38 -10.00
N MET A 80 -9.96 -0.03 -10.06
CA MET A 80 -10.86 -0.10 -8.88
C MET A 80 -10.88 1.22 -8.06
N ASP A 81 -10.71 2.36 -8.73
CA ASP A 81 -10.42 3.66 -8.10
C ASP A 81 -11.63 4.61 -8.06
N HIS A 82 -12.84 4.07 -8.20
CA HIS A 82 -14.06 4.87 -8.22
C HIS A 82 -14.68 4.97 -6.83
N ALA A 83 -14.89 6.20 -6.35
CA ALA A 83 -15.56 6.50 -5.09
C ALA A 83 -16.90 7.22 -5.33
N TYR A 84 -17.89 6.93 -4.48
CA TYR A 84 -19.21 7.51 -4.62
C TYR A 84 -19.17 9.04 -4.50
N GLY A 85 -19.73 9.75 -5.49
CA GLY A 85 -19.77 11.22 -5.51
C GLY A 85 -18.42 11.92 -5.77
N GLN A 86 -17.30 11.20 -5.88
CA GLN A 86 -15.97 11.77 -6.12
C GLN A 86 -15.36 11.33 -7.46
N GLY A 87 -15.95 10.33 -8.12
CA GLY A 87 -15.42 9.80 -9.37
C GLY A 87 -14.13 9.01 -9.14
N ARG A 88 -13.15 9.15 -10.05
CA ARG A 88 -11.88 8.45 -9.95
C ARG A 88 -10.89 9.19 -9.05
N ILE A 89 -10.37 8.49 -8.05
CA ILE A 89 -9.48 9.07 -7.03
C ILE A 89 -8.12 8.37 -6.93
N GLY A 90 -7.78 7.52 -7.89
CA GLY A 90 -6.51 6.79 -7.89
C GLY A 90 -5.31 7.69 -8.23
N CYS A 91 -4.16 7.34 -7.68
CA CYS A 91 -2.89 8.04 -7.85
C CYS A 91 -2.14 7.57 -9.11
N LEU A 92 -1.73 8.51 -9.96
CA LEU A 92 -1.03 8.20 -11.21
C LEU A 92 0.39 7.70 -10.94
N GLU A 93 1.08 8.32 -9.99
CA GLU A 93 2.45 8.02 -9.58
C GLU A 93 2.53 6.59 -9.04
N LEU A 94 1.56 6.19 -8.21
CA LEU A 94 1.44 4.82 -7.72
C LEU A 94 1.19 3.83 -8.87
N PHE A 95 0.32 4.17 -9.82
CA PHE A 95 0.09 3.32 -10.99
C PHE A 95 1.39 3.11 -11.78
N VAL A 96 2.15 4.18 -12.02
CA VAL A 96 3.44 4.11 -12.74
C VAL A 96 4.45 3.26 -11.96
N ALA A 97 4.57 3.45 -10.65
CA ALA A 97 5.49 2.68 -9.81
C ALA A 97 5.17 1.18 -9.83
N VAL A 98 3.89 0.82 -9.68
CA VAL A 98 3.45 -0.59 -9.73
C VAL A 98 3.62 -1.18 -11.13
N ALA A 99 3.30 -0.43 -12.19
CA ALA A 99 3.50 -0.87 -13.56
C ALA A 99 4.99 -1.13 -13.89
N ARG A 100 5.90 -0.33 -13.32
CA ARG A 100 7.35 -0.52 -13.41
C ARG A 100 7.81 -1.76 -12.65
N ALA A 101 7.38 -1.91 -11.40
CA ALA A 101 7.76 -3.00 -10.52
C ALA A 101 7.20 -4.37 -10.93
N ARG A 102 6.04 -4.39 -11.60
CA ARG A 102 5.32 -5.58 -12.05
C ARG A 102 5.15 -6.66 -10.95
N PRO A 103 4.62 -6.32 -9.77
CA PRO A 103 4.38 -7.32 -8.73
C PRO A 103 3.36 -8.35 -9.21
N ARG A 104 3.44 -9.56 -8.65
CA ARG A 104 2.46 -10.62 -8.93
C ARG A 104 1.10 -10.29 -8.35
N ILE A 105 1.08 -9.56 -7.23
CA ILE A 105 -0.14 -9.08 -6.56
C ILE A 105 0.07 -7.62 -6.15
N HIS A 106 -0.85 -6.75 -6.51
CA HIS A 106 -0.99 -5.43 -5.90
C HIS A 106 -2.26 -5.42 -5.05
N CYS A 107 -2.09 -5.44 -3.73
CA CYS A 107 -3.17 -5.38 -2.75
C CYS A 107 -3.31 -3.94 -2.26
N PHE A 108 -4.54 -3.41 -2.28
CA PHE A 108 -4.82 -2.07 -1.82
C PHE A 108 -6.24 -1.93 -1.28
N GLY A 109 -6.50 -0.83 -0.57
CA GLY A 109 -7.78 -0.60 0.12
C GLY A 109 -8.23 0.85 0.07
N ARG A 110 -8.69 1.36 1.21
CA ARG A 110 -9.20 2.73 1.45
C ARG A 110 -10.60 3.02 0.92
N ILE A 111 -10.97 2.54 -0.27
CA ILE A 111 -12.29 2.80 -0.88
C ILE A 111 -13.10 1.52 -0.91
N HIS A 112 -14.26 1.53 -0.25
CA HIS A 112 -15.08 0.34 -0.05
C HIS A 112 -15.82 -0.04 -1.35
N GLU A 113 -16.14 0.94 -2.17
CA GLU A 113 -16.85 0.81 -3.44
C GLU A 113 -16.01 0.11 -4.52
N GLY A 114 -14.69 0.14 -4.38
CA GLY A 114 -13.75 -0.57 -5.23
C GLY A 114 -13.46 -2.01 -4.79
N TRP A 115 -14.19 -2.55 -3.81
CA TRP A 115 -13.96 -3.92 -3.33
C TRP A 115 -14.08 -4.94 -4.47
N GLY A 116 -13.05 -5.78 -4.61
CA GLY A 116 -13.01 -6.83 -5.61
C GLY A 116 -11.58 -7.21 -5.98
N ALA A 117 -11.47 -7.91 -7.10
CA ALA A 117 -10.20 -8.28 -7.70
C ALA A 117 -10.28 -8.14 -9.22
N LYS A 118 -9.16 -7.78 -9.84
CA LYS A 118 -9.02 -7.71 -11.29
C LYS A 118 -7.78 -8.47 -11.71
N LEU A 119 -7.95 -9.42 -12.63
CA LEU A 119 -6.81 -10.07 -13.29
C LEU A 119 -6.21 -9.11 -14.31
N MET A 120 -4.90 -8.88 -14.20
CA MET A 120 -4.12 -8.08 -15.13
C MET A 120 -3.27 -9.04 -15.97
N ILE A 121 -3.45 -9.02 -17.29
CA ILE A 121 -2.75 -9.88 -18.26
C ILE A 121 -1.71 -9.08 -19.05
#